data_AF-A0A350XFA2-F1
#
_entry.id   AF-A0A350XFA2-F1
#
_cell.length_a   1.000
_cell.length_b   1.000
_cell.length_c   1.000
_cell.angle_alpha   90.00
_cell.angle_beta   90.00
_cell.angle_gamma   90.00
#
_symmetry.space_group_name_H-M   'P 1'
#
loop_
_entity.id
_entity.type
_entity.pdbx_description
1 polymer ?
#
loop_
_entity_poly.entity_id
_entity_poly.type
_entity_poly.pdbx_seq_one_letter_code
_entity_poly.pdbx_strand_id
1 'polypeptide(L)'
;MVSQPLDQSIAQLLSRISNYRDRDFDGVRMSLQPQEVEDIATLLIEQLSVNLKGAVLANNLLVIRNRVKLQRPWMIVRILPKIWV
;
A
#
# COMPACT_ATOMS: atom_id res chain seq x y z
N MET A 1 11.92 5.04 -13.46
CA MET A 1 12.30 3.89 -12.61
C MET A 1 11.21 3.71 -11.58
N VAL A 2 10.42 2.64 -11.68
CA VAL A 2 9.53 2.23 -10.60
C VAL A 2 10.43 1.86 -9.41
N SER A 3 10.06 2.28 -8.20
CA SER A 3 10.90 2.04 -7.02
C SER A 3 10.78 0.57 -6.60
N GLN A 4 11.88 -0.08 -6.22
CA GLN A 4 11.91 -1.48 -5.75
C GLN A 4 10.78 -1.85 -4.73
N PRO A 5 10.36 -0.97 -3.81
CA PRO A 5 9.25 -1.26 -2.90
C PRO A 5 7.88 -1.38 -3.60
N LEU A 6 7.67 -0.66 -4.70
CA LEU A 6 6.43 -0.71 -5.46
C LEU A 6 6.35 -2.02 -6.24
N ASP A 7 7.44 -2.45 -6.88
CA ASP A 7 7.49 -3.74 -7.59
C ASP A 7 7.20 -4.92 -6.65
N GLN A 8 7.76 -4.90 -5.44
CA GLN A 8 7.46 -5.91 -4.41
C GLN A 8 5.99 -5.87 -3.97
N SER A 9 5.42 -4.68 -3.84
CA SER A 9 4.00 -4.51 -3.48
C SER A 9 3.06 -5.03 -4.56
N ILE A 10 3.42 -4.83 -5.84
CA ILE A 10 2.68 -5.37 -6.99
C ILE A 10 2.78 -6.90 -7.00
N ALA A 11 3.98 -7.48 -6.80
CA ALA A 11 4.14 -8.93 -6.70
C ALA A 11 3.29 -9.54 -5.57
N GLN A 12 3.19 -8.87 -4.41
CA GLN A 12 2.30 -9.29 -3.33
C GLN A 12 0.82 -9.20 -3.71
N LEU A 13 0.41 -8.17 -4.45
CA LEU A 13 -0.96 -8.05 -4.95
C LEU A 13 -1.30 -9.20 -5.90
N LEU A 14 -0.44 -9.48 -6.88
CA LEU A 14 -0.63 -10.58 -7.84
C LEU A 14 -0.72 -11.93 -7.12
N SER A 15 0.19 -12.18 -6.16
CA SER A 15 0.14 -13.39 -5.32
C SER A 15 -1.14 -13.49 -4.50
N ARG A 16 -1.66 -12.38 -3.98
CA ARG A 16 -2.93 -12.38 -3.26
C ARG A 16 -4.10 -12.71 -4.17
N ILE A 17 -4.16 -12.14 -5.38
CA ILE A 17 -5.23 -12.42 -6.34
C ILE A 17 -5.24 -13.90 -6.73
N SER A 18 -4.08 -14.46 -7.09
CA SER A 18 -3.99 -15.86 -7.52
C SER A 18 -4.35 -16.87 -6.43
N ASN A 19 -4.17 -16.51 -5.16
CA ASN A 19 -4.49 -17.36 -4.00
C ASN A 19 -5.76 -16.92 -3.26
N TYR A 20 -6.49 -15.92 -3.77
CA TYR A 20 -7.66 -15.38 -3.08
C TYR A 20 -8.78 -16.42 -3.09
N ARG A 21 -9.46 -16.55 -1.96
CA ARG A 21 -10.59 -17.45 -1.82
C ARG A 21 -11.62 -16.90 -0.85
N ASP A 22 -12.85 -16.82 -1.31
CA ASP A 22 -14.03 -16.56 -0.51
C ASP A 22 -15.22 -17.41 -1.00
N ARG A 23 -16.45 -16.97 -0.70
CA ARG A 23 -17.69 -17.64 -1.11
C ARG A 23 -17.99 -17.52 -2.61
N ASP A 24 -17.52 -16.47 -3.27
CA ASP A 24 -17.88 -16.09 -4.63
C ASP A 24 -16.70 -16.27 -5.61
N PHE A 25 -15.47 -16.42 -5.10
CA PHE A 25 -14.25 -16.59 -5.89
C PHE A 25 -13.27 -17.58 -5.24
N ASP A 26 -12.60 -18.41 -6.05
CA ASP A 26 -11.52 -19.29 -5.62
C ASP A 26 -10.44 -19.34 -6.70
N GLY A 27 -9.41 -18.52 -6.55
CA GLY A 27 -8.35 -18.36 -7.55
C GLY A 27 -7.56 -19.64 -7.82
N VAL A 28 -7.41 -20.50 -6.80
CA VAL A 28 -6.72 -21.79 -6.96
C VAL A 28 -7.58 -22.76 -7.75
N ARG A 29 -8.89 -22.82 -7.48
CA ARG A 29 -9.80 -23.73 -8.22
C ARG A 29 -10.08 -23.25 -9.64
N MET A 30 -10.05 -21.94 -9.87
CA MET A 30 -10.22 -21.36 -11.20
C MET A 30 -9.00 -21.55 -12.12
N SER A 31 -7.85 -21.99 -11.60
CA SER A 31 -6.61 -22.19 -12.36
C SER A 31 -6.23 -20.98 -13.21
N LEU A 32 -6.28 -19.79 -12.60
CA LEU A 32 -6.04 -18.52 -13.29
C LEU A 32 -4.67 -18.53 -13.98
N GLN A 33 -4.66 -18.13 -15.25
CA GLN A 33 -3.42 -17.91 -15.96
C GLN A 33 -2.71 -16.66 -15.43
N PRO A 34 -1.37 -16.59 -15.52
CA PRO A 34 -0.63 -15.41 -15.09
C PRO A 34 -1.16 -14.10 -15.70
N GLN A 35 -1.53 -14.12 -16.98
CA GLN A 35 -2.10 -12.95 -17.66
C GLN A 35 -3.45 -12.53 -17.05
N GLU A 36 -4.33 -13.46 -16.71
CA GLU A 36 -5.62 -13.15 -16.09
C GLU A 36 -5.44 -12.51 -14.71
N VAL A 37 -4.42 -12.94 -13.96
CA VAL A 37 -4.06 -12.33 -12.67
C VAL A 37 -3.59 -10.89 -12.85
N GLU A 38 -2.76 -10.63 -13.87
CA GLU A 38 -2.29 -9.29 -14.22
C GLU A 38 -3.43 -8.38 -14.71
N ASP A 39 -4.33 -8.91 -15.52
CA ASP A 39 -5.49 -8.18 -16.04
C ASP A 39 -6.46 -7.81 -14.91
N ILE A 40 -6.74 -8.73 -13.99
CA ILE A 40 -7.54 -8.45 -12.79
C ILE A 40 -6.87 -7.36 -11.93
N ALA A 41 -5.55 -7.44 -11.71
CA ALA A 41 -4.83 -6.43 -10.95
C ALA A 41 -4.93 -5.04 -11.63
N THR A 42 -4.84 -5.01 -12.95
CA THR A 42 -4.97 -3.77 -13.75
C THR A 42 -6.35 -3.15 -13.57
N LEU A 43 -7.42 -3.95 -13.73
CA LEU A 43 -8.80 -3.48 -13.56
C LEU A 43 -9.05 -2.94 -12.14
N LEU A 44 -8.52 -3.60 -11.11
CA LEU A 44 -8.63 -3.13 -9.72
C LEU A 44 -7.91 -1.80 -9.51
N ILE A 45 -6.70 -1.64 -10.06
CA ILE A 45 -5.93 -0.39 -9.96
C ILE A 45 -6.65 0.75 -10.69
N GLU A 46 -7.21 0.50 -11.86
CA GLU A 46 -7.99 1.49 -12.62
C GLU A 46 -9.23 1.93 -11.83
N GLN A 47 -10.00 0.96 -11.31
CA GLN A 47 -11.16 1.26 -10.47
C GLN A 47 -10.80 2.08 -9.23
N LEU A 48 -9.71 1.74 -8.54
CA LEU A 48 -9.22 2.52 -7.40
C LEU A 48 -8.79 3.93 -7.80
N SER A 49 -8.16 4.07 -8.98
CA SER A 49 -7.66 5.36 -9.48
C SER A 49 -8.81 6.30 -9.83
N VAL A 50 -9.88 5.79 -10.44
CA VAL A 50 -11.09 6.57 -10.75
C VAL A 50 -11.83 7.01 -9.48
N ASN A 51 -11.77 6.20 -8.42
CA ASN A 51 -12.44 6.48 -7.14
C ASN A 51 -11.57 7.20 -6.11
N LEU A 52 -10.40 7.71 -6.52
CA LEU A 52 -9.45 8.35 -5.63
C LEU A 52 -10.01 9.67 -5.08
N LYS A 53 -10.13 9.76 -3.76
CA LYS A 53 -10.57 10.99 -3.07
C LYS A 53 -9.39 11.67 -2.39
N GLY A 54 -9.34 13.00 -2.44
CA GLY A 54 -8.30 13.79 -1.75
C GLY A 54 -8.16 13.46 -0.26
N ALA A 55 -9.28 13.19 0.42
CA ALA A 55 -9.27 12.76 1.82
C ALA A 55 -8.51 11.44 2.06
N VAL A 56 -8.61 10.47 1.14
CA VAL A 56 -7.89 9.19 1.22
C VAL A 56 -6.38 9.44 1.08
N LEU A 57 -5.98 10.31 0.15
CA LEU A 57 -4.58 10.68 -0.02
C LEU A 57 -4.02 11.41 1.20
N ALA A 58 -4.77 12.37 1.75
CA ALA A 58 -4.38 13.10 2.94
C ALA A 58 -4.21 12.18 4.16
N ASN A 59 -5.14 11.25 4.37
CA ASN A 59 -5.05 10.27 5.44
C ASN A 59 -3.84 9.34 5.29
N ASN A 60 -3.59 8.82 4.09
CA ASN A 60 -2.41 8.00 3.82
C ASN A 60 -1.10 8.78 4.04
N LEU A 61 -1.05 10.04 3.63
CA LEU A 61 0.10 10.92 3.86
C LEU A 61 0.38 11.14 5.35
N LEU A 62 -0.66 11.31 6.17
CA LEU A 62 -0.53 11.39 7.63
C LEU A 62 0.07 10.11 8.21
N VAL A 63 -0.41 8.94 7.78
CA VAL A 63 0.13 7.65 8.23
C VAL A 63 1.61 7.51 7.85
N ILE A 64 1.98 7.81 6.60
CA ILE A 64 3.38 7.75 6.13
C ILE A 64 4.27 8.67 6.99
N ARG A 65 3.85 9.93 7.19
CA ARG A 65 4.61 10.90 7.99
C ARG A 65 4.77 10.47 9.44
N ASN A 66 3.74 9.86 10.03
CA ASN A 66 3.79 9.37 11.41
C ASN A 66 4.69 8.13 11.56
N ARG A 67 4.73 7.23 10.56
CA ARG A 67 5.70 6.11 10.55
C ARG A 67 7.14 6.62 10.55
N VAL A 68 7.44 7.66 9.78
CA VAL A 68 8.77 8.29 9.76
C VAL A 68 9.13 8.91 11.12
N LYS A 69 8.16 9.55 11.79
CA LYS A 69 8.37 10.10 13.14
C LYS A 69 8.69 9.01 14.18
N LEU A 70 8.00 7.88 14.13
CA LEU A 70 8.23 6.75 15.05
C LEU A 70 9.57 6.04 14.77
N GLN A 71 10.07 6.03 13.54
CA GLN A 71 11.39 5.49 13.20
C GLN A 71 12.55 6.43 13.55
N ARG A 72 12.29 7.71 13.84
CA ARG A 72 13.29 8.69 14.30
C ARG A 72 12.89 9.36 15.61
N PRO A 73 12.71 8.60 16.71
CA PRO A 73 12.21 9.14 17.98
C PRO A 73 13.16 10.19 18.59
N TRP A 74 14.47 10.08 18.31
CA TRP A 74 15.51 10.97 18.84
C TRP A 74 15.52 12.40 18.26
N MET A 75 14.78 12.69 17.19
CA MET A 75 14.71 14.06 16.66
C MET A 75 13.74 14.97 17.42
N ILE A 76 12.86 14.44 18.27
CA ILE A 76 11.96 15.26 19.11
C ILE A 76 12.75 15.93 20.26
N VAL A 77 13.87 15.35 20.69
CA VAL A 77 14.66 15.86 21.84
C VAL A 77 15.48 17.13 21.50
N ARG A 78 15.70 17.46 20.21
CA ARG A 78 16.52 18.63 19.82
C ARG A 78 15.75 19.95 19.66
N ILE A 79 14.43 19.96 19.89
CA ILE A 79 13.60 21.19 19.83
C ILE A 79 12.85 21.41 21.15
N LEU A 80 13.51 21.16 22.28
CA LEU A 80 13.13 21.82 23.53
C LEU A 80 14.18 22.89 23.82
N PRO A 81 13.83 24.19 23.78
CA PRO A 81 14.75 25.20 24.27
C PRO A 81 15.01 24.91 25.75
N LYS A 82 16.28 25.00 26.16
CA LYS A 82 16.69 24.98 27.57
C LYS A 82 15.90 26.06 28.32
N ILE A 83 14.84 25.67 29.01
CA ILE A 83 14.22 26.51 30.03
C ILE A 83 15.05 26.28 31.28
N TRP A 84 15.93 27.23 31.55
CA TRP A 84 16.58 27.41 32.85
C TRP A 84 15.54 27.91 33.85
N VAL A 85 15.30 27.14 34.92
CA VAL A 85 15.05 27.66 36.28
C VAL A 85 15.76 26.72 37.25
#